data_AF-A0A2E1ESK2-F1
#
_entry.id   AF-A0A2E1ESK2-F1
#
_cell.length_a   1.000
_cell.length_b   1.000
_cell.length_c   1.000
_cell.angle_alpha   90.00
_cell.angle_beta   90.00
_cell.angle_gamma   90.00
#
_symmetry.space_group_name_H-M   'P 1'
#
loop_
_entity.id
_entity.type
_entity.pdbx_description
1 polymer ?
#
loop_
_entity_poly.entity_id
_entity_poly.type
_entity_poly.pdbx_seq_one_letter_code
_entity_poly.pdbx_strand_id
1 'polypeptide(L)'
;MMGDSAINVYLGTQISPEINDKVHFLSNLIDEKNWTGVIEVVPSYISITIHYDPFVIDYLSIKGFVENVLDEDNGNTYSAKKIVVIPTFYGNSYGPDIESVSSITGLSLDEIVKTHTGKDYKVYSIGFSPGFPYLGGLDSALHCPRLETPRVTIPTGSVAIAESQTGIYPSDTPGGWRIIGRTPIQLFNFSRSKPALLLPGDLVRFQSLDNESEFELIKESFEKGDYVLEEITL
;
A
#
# COMPACT_ATOMS: atom_id res chain seq x y z
N MET A 1 15.57 11.20 17.26
CA MET A 1 15.88 10.23 18.33
C MET A 1 14.56 9.63 18.80
N MET A 2 14.24 8.41 18.38
CA MET A 2 13.12 7.64 18.90
C MET A 2 13.72 6.44 19.65
N GLY A 3 13.68 6.48 20.98
CA GLY A 3 13.89 5.36 21.90
C GLY A 3 15.29 4.73 21.94
N ASP A 4 15.62 4.11 23.07
CA ASP A 4 16.86 3.34 23.27
C ASP A 4 16.84 1.96 22.57
N SER A 5 15.78 1.66 21.80
CA SER A 5 15.48 0.35 21.21
C SER A 5 14.98 0.44 19.77
N ALA A 6 15.22 1.56 19.08
CA ALA A 6 14.90 1.70 17.67
C ALA A 6 15.95 2.54 16.91
N ILE A 7 16.18 2.19 15.65
CA ILE A 7 17.04 2.95 14.72
C ILE A 7 16.18 3.37 13.54
N ASN A 8 16.20 4.66 13.22
CA ASN A 8 15.56 5.16 12.00
C ASN A 8 16.64 5.51 10.98
N VAL A 9 16.57 4.87 9.81
CA VAL A 9 17.53 5.03 8.71
C VAL A 9 16.83 5.74 7.57
N TYR A 10 17.29 6.95 7.24
CA TYR A 10 16.78 7.74 6.11
C TYR A 10 17.59 7.44 4.85
N LEU A 11 16.92 6.99 3.79
CA LEU A 11 17.54 6.66 2.49
C LEU A 11 17.32 7.75 1.42
N GLY A 12 16.69 8.86 1.81
CA GLY A 12 16.49 10.02 0.96
C GLY A 12 15.78 11.15 1.68
N THR A 13 15.58 12.26 0.97
CA THR A 13 14.94 13.48 1.50
C THR A 13 13.59 13.79 0.85
N GLN A 14 13.22 13.07 -0.21
CA GLN A 14 11.97 13.25 -0.97
C GLN A 14 11.38 11.88 -1.32
N ILE A 15 10.07 11.82 -1.51
CA ILE A 15 9.39 10.59 -1.93
C ILE A 15 9.72 10.35 -3.40
N SER A 16 10.40 9.26 -3.71
CA SER A 16 10.61 8.78 -5.08
C SER A 16 10.55 7.25 -5.14
N PRO A 17 10.19 6.67 -6.30
CA PRO A 17 10.20 5.23 -6.49
C PRO A 17 11.55 4.60 -6.15
N GLU A 18 12.66 5.23 -6.57
CA GLU A 18 14.03 4.73 -6.42
C GLU A 18 14.46 4.69 -4.95
N ILE A 19 14.13 5.76 -4.19
CA ILE A 19 14.40 5.79 -2.74
C ILE A 19 13.58 4.70 -2.04
N ASN A 20 12.32 4.54 -2.43
CA ASN A 20 11.46 3.52 -1.84
C ASN A 20 11.91 2.09 -2.21
N ASP A 21 12.49 1.87 -3.40
CA ASP A 21 13.13 0.60 -3.75
C ASP A 21 14.34 0.30 -2.86
N LYS A 22 15.14 1.31 -2.52
CA LYS A 22 16.24 1.15 -1.55
C LYS A 22 15.72 0.80 -0.15
N VAL A 23 14.61 1.41 0.27
CA VAL A 23 13.96 1.10 1.56
C VAL A 23 13.53 -0.36 1.61
N HIS A 24 12.83 -0.85 0.58
CA HIS A 24 12.38 -2.24 0.52
C HIS A 24 13.53 -3.23 0.34
N PHE A 25 14.57 -2.86 -0.41
CA PHE A 25 15.78 -3.67 -0.54
C PHE A 25 16.44 -3.91 0.82
N LEU A 26 16.69 -2.84 1.57
CA LEU A 26 17.28 -2.95 2.91
C LEU A 26 16.38 -3.73 3.88
N SER A 27 15.06 -3.49 3.83
CA SER A 27 14.09 -4.26 4.64
C SER A 27 14.20 -5.75 4.39
N ASN A 28 14.17 -6.17 3.12
CA ASN A 28 14.25 -7.58 2.75
C ASN A 28 15.57 -8.22 3.17
N LEU A 29 16.69 -7.51 3.03
CA LEU A 29 17.99 -8.04 3.48
C LEU A 29 18.04 -8.28 4.99
N ILE A 30 17.44 -7.38 5.78
CA ILE A 30 17.38 -7.54 7.24
C ILE A 30 16.46 -8.72 7.60
N ASP A 31 15.30 -8.83 6.95
CA ASP A 31 14.34 -9.91 7.18
C ASP A 31 14.92 -11.28 6.79
N GLU A 32 15.58 -11.39 5.62
CA GLU A 32 16.23 -12.61 5.15
C GLU A 32 17.36 -13.08 6.09
N LYS A 33 18.07 -12.13 6.70
CA LYS A 33 19.13 -12.42 7.68
C LYS A 33 18.60 -13.11 8.95
N ASN A 34 17.30 -12.97 9.27
CA ASN A 34 16.67 -13.50 10.48
C ASN A 34 17.48 -13.18 11.75
N TRP A 35 17.85 -11.91 11.90
CA TRP A 35 18.84 -11.49 12.88
C TRP A 35 18.31 -11.57 14.31
N THR A 36 18.94 -12.40 15.15
CA THR A 36 18.61 -12.48 16.57
C THR A 36 18.76 -11.13 17.25
N GLY A 37 17.71 -10.65 17.92
CA GLY A 37 17.66 -9.35 18.57
C GLY A 37 16.99 -8.25 17.75
N VAL A 38 16.79 -8.42 16.44
CA VAL A 38 15.87 -7.56 15.67
C VAL A 38 14.44 -8.04 15.91
N ILE A 39 13.60 -7.14 16.40
CA ILE A 39 12.20 -7.44 16.79
C ILE A 39 11.27 -7.20 15.61
N GLU A 40 11.42 -6.05 14.95
CA GLU A 40 10.54 -5.62 13.87
C GLU A 40 11.26 -4.65 12.94
N VAL A 41 10.95 -4.72 11.65
CA VAL A 41 11.44 -3.80 10.63
C VAL A 41 10.25 -3.16 9.94
N VAL A 42 10.14 -1.84 10.03
CA VAL A 42 9.01 -1.07 9.53
C VAL A 42 9.46 -0.15 8.39
N PRO A 43 9.31 -0.58 7.11
CA PRO A 43 9.61 0.27 5.97
C PRO A 43 8.55 1.38 5.80
N SER A 44 9.00 2.56 5.37
CA SER A 44 8.16 3.70 5.02
C SER A 44 8.51 4.25 3.63
N TYR A 45 8.05 5.45 3.29
CA TYR A 45 8.33 6.05 1.98
C TYR A 45 9.82 6.25 1.71
N ILE A 46 10.56 6.79 2.68
CA ILE A 46 11.96 7.23 2.50
C ILE A 46 12.88 6.74 3.61
N SER A 47 12.35 6.02 4.58
CA SER A 47 13.10 5.56 5.73
C SER A 47 12.62 4.19 6.20
N ILE A 48 13.43 3.54 7.02
CA ILE A 48 13.10 2.28 7.67
C ILE A 48 13.34 2.43 9.18
N THR A 49 12.40 1.96 9.99
CA THR A 49 12.57 1.87 11.44
C THR A 49 12.86 0.44 11.83
N ILE A 50 13.99 0.21 12.48
CA ILE A 50 14.42 -1.10 12.97
C ILE A 50 14.25 -1.10 14.49
N HIS A 51 13.31 -1.88 14.98
CA HIS A 51 13.13 -2.15 16.41
C HIS A 51 13.99 -3.33 16.82
N TYR A 52 14.74 -3.19 17.91
CA TYR A 52 15.68 -4.21 18.36
C TYR A 52 15.75 -4.28 19.89
N ASP A 53 16.16 -5.43 20.40
CA ASP A 53 16.46 -5.63 21.81
C ASP A 53 17.93 -5.27 22.09
N PRO A 54 18.20 -4.14 22.78
CA PRO A 54 19.56 -3.69 23.05
C PRO A 54 20.33 -4.63 24.00
N PHE A 55 19.67 -5.56 24.68
CA PHE A 55 20.32 -6.59 25.49
C PHE A 55 20.81 -7.79 24.66
N VAL A 56 20.33 -7.93 23.43
CA VAL A 56 20.68 -9.03 22.52
C VAL A 56 21.61 -8.57 21.40
N ILE A 57 21.38 -7.37 20.87
CA ILE A 57 22.16 -6.79 19.79
C ILE A 57 22.41 -5.30 20.03
N ASP A 58 23.64 -4.86 19.79
CA ASP A 58 24.01 -3.46 19.99
C ASP A 58 23.77 -2.60 18.75
N TYR A 59 23.61 -1.30 18.98
CA TYR A 59 23.41 -0.28 17.95
C TYR A 59 24.50 -0.28 16.87
N LEU A 60 25.77 -0.44 17.25
CA LEU A 60 26.90 -0.33 16.30
C LEU A 60 26.93 -1.52 15.35
N SER A 61 26.53 -2.71 15.81
CA SER A 61 26.34 -3.88 14.95
C SER A 61 25.31 -3.60 13.86
N ILE A 62 24.12 -3.12 14.22
CA ILE A 62 23.05 -2.80 13.25
C ILE A 62 23.50 -1.68 12.31
N LYS A 63 24.07 -0.62 12.88
CA LYS A 63 24.58 0.53 12.13
C LYS A 63 25.63 0.10 11.10
N GLY A 64 26.63 -0.67 11.50
CA GLY A 64 27.71 -1.12 10.62
C GLY A 64 27.21 -2.03 9.50
N PHE A 65 26.22 -2.89 9.78
CA PHE A 65 25.56 -3.66 8.72
C PHE A 65 24.87 -2.76 7.70
N VAL A 66 24.07 -1.80 8.18
CA VAL A 66 23.37 -0.85 7.31
C VAL A 66 24.36 -0.02 6.48
N GLU A 67 25.40 0.53 7.11
CA GLU A 67 26.45 1.29 6.40
C GLU A 67 27.13 0.44 5.32
N ASN A 68 27.50 -0.81 5.62
CA ASN A 68 28.08 -1.71 4.63
C ASN A 68 27.14 -1.98 3.45
N VAL A 69 25.85 -2.22 3.71
CA VAL A 69 24.86 -2.44 2.63
C VAL A 69 24.70 -1.20 1.76
N LEU A 70 24.77 0.00 2.35
CA LEU A 70 24.66 1.27 1.65
C LEU A 70 25.95 1.65 0.91
N ASP A 71 27.12 1.24 1.41
CA ASP A 71 28.42 1.46 0.76
C ASP A 71 28.67 0.47 -0.38
N GLU A 72 28.15 -0.75 -0.28
CA GLU A 72 28.15 -1.77 -1.33
C GLU A 72 27.09 -1.50 -2.43
N ASP A 73 26.61 -0.25 -2.59
CA ASP A 73 25.58 0.15 -3.57
C ASP A 73 25.99 -0.19 -5.01
N ASN A 74 25.76 -1.44 -5.39
CA ASN A 74 25.98 -2.00 -6.71
C ASN A 74 24.83 -1.66 -7.68
N GLY A 75 23.97 -0.69 -7.32
CA GLY A 75 22.73 -0.41 -8.05
C GLY A 75 21.64 -1.47 -7.84
N ASN A 76 21.77 -2.30 -6.80
CA ASN A 76 20.75 -3.28 -6.43
C ASN A 76 19.55 -2.55 -5.80
N THR A 77 18.45 -2.52 -6.53
CA THR A 77 17.17 -2.00 -6.06
C THR A 77 16.18 -3.14 -5.88
N TYR A 78 15.23 -2.99 -4.96
CA TYR A 78 14.09 -3.89 -4.96
C TYR A 78 13.34 -3.73 -6.28
N SER A 79 12.99 -4.85 -6.91
CA SER A 79 12.09 -4.87 -8.05
C SER A 79 10.90 -5.75 -7.68
N ALA A 80 9.70 -5.20 -7.83
CA ALA A 80 8.48 -5.97 -7.64
C ALA A 80 8.51 -7.17 -8.59
N LYS A 81 8.20 -8.36 -8.08
CA LYS A 81 8.20 -9.61 -8.87
C LYS A 81 6.86 -9.85 -9.56
N LYS A 82 5.81 -9.16 -9.12
CA LYS A 82 4.44 -9.35 -9.58
C LYS A 82 3.60 -8.09 -9.45
N ILE A 83 2.52 -8.04 -10.22
CA ILE A 83 1.42 -7.09 -10.08
C ILE A 83 0.19 -7.85 -9.59
N VAL A 84 -0.39 -7.41 -8.47
CA VAL A 84 -1.63 -7.94 -7.92
C VAL A 84 -2.81 -7.19 -8.53
N VAL A 85 -3.72 -7.89 -9.20
CA VAL A 85 -4.90 -7.28 -9.82
C VAL A 85 -6.04 -7.22 -8.81
N ILE A 86 -6.56 -6.01 -8.57
CA ILE A 86 -7.62 -5.75 -7.60
C ILE A 86 -8.93 -5.41 -8.34
N PRO A 87 -9.92 -6.33 -8.36
CA PRO A 87 -11.22 -6.05 -8.94
C PRO A 87 -11.93 -4.96 -8.11
N THR A 88 -12.47 -3.95 -8.78
CA THR A 88 -13.06 -2.77 -8.14
C THR A 88 -14.31 -2.34 -8.86
N PHE A 89 -15.42 -2.21 -8.13
CA PHE A 89 -16.65 -1.61 -8.65
C PHE A 89 -16.68 -0.12 -8.30
N TYR A 90 -16.79 0.74 -9.32
CA TYR A 90 -16.69 2.18 -9.20
C TYR A 90 -18.06 2.87 -9.11
N GLY A 91 -18.11 3.99 -8.38
CA GLY A 91 -19.30 4.85 -8.26
C GLY A 91 -20.46 4.27 -7.47
N ASN A 92 -21.63 4.90 -7.58
CA ASN A 92 -22.84 4.56 -6.82
C ASN A 92 -22.57 4.55 -5.30
N SER A 93 -23.21 3.65 -4.56
CA SER A 93 -22.95 3.42 -3.12
C SER A 93 -21.54 2.90 -2.81
N TYR A 94 -20.81 2.41 -3.82
CA TYR A 94 -19.45 1.87 -3.67
C TYR A 94 -18.39 2.96 -3.80
N GLY A 95 -18.67 4.02 -4.56
CA GLY A 95 -17.83 5.19 -4.79
C GLY A 95 -18.59 6.50 -4.63
N PRO A 96 -19.09 6.83 -3.44
CA PRO A 96 -19.99 7.97 -3.21
C PRO A 96 -19.35 9.35 -3.44
N ASP A 97 -18.03 9.43 -3.64
CA ASP A 97 -17.34 10.69 -3.93
C ASP A 97 -16.93 10.83 -5.39
N ILE A 98 -17.20 9.85 -6.26
CA ILE A 98 -16.69 9.88 -7.65
C ILE A 98 -17.26 11.07 -8.43
N GLU A 99 -18.50 11.47 -8.17
CA GLU A 99 -19.14 12.64 -8.77
C GLU A 99 -18.50 13.95 -8.27
N SER A 100 -18.08 13.98 -7.00
CA SER A 100 -17.35 15.12 -6.46
C SER A 100 -15.93 15.20 -7.03
N VAL A 101 -15.28 14.06 -7.26
CA VAL A 101 -13.98 14.00 -7.95
C VAL A 101 -14.11 14.50 -9.39
N SER A 102 -15.17 14.08 -10.09
CA SER A 102 -15.53 14.58 -11.42
C SER A 102 -15.69 16.10 -11.43
N SER A 103 -16.41 16.65 -10.45
CA SER A 103 -16.62 18.10 -10.32
C SER A 103 -15.33 18.88 -10.07
N ILE A 104 -14.38 18.32 -9.31
CA ILE A 104 -13.10 18.97 -8.99
C ILE A 104 -12.12 18.90 -10.17
N THR A 105 -12.05 17.74 -10.82
CA THR A 105 -11.05 17.46 -11.88
C THR A 105 -11.52 17.88 -13.26
N GLY A 106 -12.83 18.02 -13.46
CA GLY A 106 -13.45 18.23 -14.77
C GLY A 106 -13.52 16.97 -15.64
N LEU A 107 -13.11 15.81 -15.12
CA LEU A 107 -13.16 14.53 -15.82
C LEU A 107 -14.55 13.90 -15.71
N SER A 108 -14.99 13.21 -16.75
CA SER A 108 -16.15 12.30 -16.67
C SER A 108 -15.85 11.09 -15.78
N LEU A 109 -16.90 10.40 -15.33
CA LEU A 109 -16.75 9.17 -14.52
C LEU A 109 -15.92 8.11 -15.28
N ASP A 110 -16.19 7.92 -16.57
CA ASP A 110 -15.45 6.97 -17.41
C ASP A 110 -13.96 7.35 -17.53
N GLU A 111 -13.64 8.64 -17.65
CA GLU A 111 -12.26 9.11 -17.66
C GLU A 111 -11.57 8.91 -16.32
N ILE A 112 -12.28 9.08 -15.20
CA ILE A 112 -11.75 8.80 -13.86
C ILE A 112 -11.40 7.32 -13.73
N VAL A 113 -12.36 6.44 -14.05
CA VAL A 113 -12.16 4.98 -13.98
C VAL A 113 -11.01 4.57 -14.88
N LYS A 114 -11.03 4.98 -16.15
CA LYS A 114 -9.97 4.68 -17.12
C LYS A 114 -8.59 5.15 -16.66
N THR A 115 -8.50 6.35 -16.09
CA THR A 115 -7.24 6.90 -15.59
C THR A 115 -6.75 6.12 -14.37
N HIS A 116 -7.65 5.74 -13.46
CA HIS A 116 -7.31 5.00 -12.25
C HIS A 116 -6.98 3.52 -12.51
N THR A 117 -7.58 2.89 -13.53
CA THR A 117 -7.29 1.49 -13.88
C THR A 117 -6.15 1.37 -14.90
N GLY A 118 -5.72 2.48 -15.52
CA GLY A 118 -4.73 2.51 -16.59
C GLY A 118 -3.26 2.46 -16.15
N LYS A 119 -2.99 2.31 -14.84
CA LYS A 119 -1.63 2.31 -14.28
C LYS A 119 -1.43 1.23 -13.24
N ASP A 120 -0.16 0.90 -13.02
CA ASP A 120 0.29 0.09 -11.90
C ASP A 120 0.74 1.01 -10.76
N TYR A 121 0.27 0.70 -9.56
CA TYR A 121 0.53 1.48 -8.37
C TYR A 121 1.46 0.72 -7.45
N LYS A 122 2.51 1.39 -6.97
CA LYS A 122 3.44 0.80 -6.02
C LYS A 122 2.93 0.97 -4.59
N VAL A 123 2.99 -0.09 -3.80
CA VAL A 123 2.78 -0.05 -2.35
C VAL A 123 4.02 0.56 -1.71
N TYR A 124 3.98 1.85 -1.39
CA TYR A 124 5.12 2.52 -0.75
C TYR A 124 5.25 2.14 0.73
N SER A 125 4.11 1.96 1.40
CA SER A 125 4.05 1.55 2.80
C SER A 125 2.70 0.92 3.11
N ILE A 126 2.68 0.11 4.18
CA ILE A 126 1.48 -0.40 4.82
C ILE A 126 1.37 0.27 6.19
N GLY A 127 0.23 0.87 6.52
CA GLY A 127 0.05 1.58 7.80
C GLY A 127 -1.23 2.41 7.83
N PHE A 128 -1.48 3.18 8.91
CA PHE A 128 -2.79 3.76 9.34
C PHE A 128 -3.72 2.76 10.01
N SER A 129 -3.97 1.62 9.37
CA SER A 129 -4.59 0.44 9.98
C SER A 129 -3.91 -0.83 9.46
N PRO A 130 -4.04 -1.97 10.15
CA PRO A 130 -3.43 -3.22 9.71
C PRO A 130 -3.80 -3.55 8.25
N GLY A 131 -2.80 -3.60 7.38
CA GLY A 131 -2.96 -3.94 5.96
C GLY A 131 -3.41 -2.81 5.04
N PHE A 132 -3.51 -1.55 5.49
CA PHE A 132 -3.89 -0.44 4.62
C PHE A 132 -2.70 -0.04 3.72
N PRO A 133 -2.82 -0.16 2.39
CA PRO A 133 -1.74 0.15 1.47
C PRO A 133 -1.78 1.60 1.02
N TYR A 134 -0.66 2.30 1.21
CA TYR A 134 -0.43 3.58 0.57
C TYR A 134 0.14 3.36 -0.83
N LEU A 135 -0.70 3.60 -1.83
CA LEU A 135 -0.39 3.40 -3.22
C LEU A 135 0.03 4.73 -3.86
N GLY A 136 1.27 4.78 -4.34
CA GLY A 136 1.81 5.97 -5.02
C GLY A 136 1.76 5.83 -6.54
N GLY A 137 1.94 6.96 -7.23
CA GLY A 137 1.88 7.03 -8.70
C GLY A 137 0.51 7.44 -9.26
N LEU A 138 -0.37 7.99 -8.42
CA LEU A 138 -1.66 8.54 -8.88
C LEU A 138 -1.42 9.63 -9.92
N ASP A 139 -2.14 9.49 -11.05
CA ASP A 139 -2.10 10.49 -12.12
C ASP A 139 -2.51 11.86 -11.59
N SER A 140 -1.76 12.90 -11.95
CA SER A 140 -2.04 14.28 -11.55
C SER A 140 -3.44 14.76 -11.93
N ALA A 141 -4.03 14.20 -12.99
CA ALA A 141 -5.40 14.49 -13.39
C ALA A 141 -6.44 14.04 -12.35
N LEU A 142 -6.09 13.10 -11.46
CA LEU A 142 -6.95 12.60 -10.37
C LEU A 142 -6.61 13.22 -9.01
N HIS A 143 -5.63 14.12 -8.92
CA HIS A 143 -5.26 14.70 -7.62
C HIS A 143 -6.42 15.52 -7.08
N CYS A 144 -6.87 15.17 -5.87
CA CYS A 144 -8.02 15.77 -5.23
C CYS A 144 -7.76 15.97 -3.75
N PRO A 145 -8.18 17.09 -3.14
CA PRO A 145 -8.02 17.29 -1.72
C PRO A 145 -8.86 16.29 -0.93
N ARG A 146 -8.42 16.00 0.30
CA ARG A 146 -9.24 15.29 1.29
C ARG A 146 -10.59 15.99 1.51
N LEU A 147 -11.57 15.23 2.00
CA LEU A 147 -12.81 15.79 2.52
C LEU A 147 -12.50 16.74 3.69
N GLU A 148 -13.21 17.87 3.75
CA GLU A 148 -13.08 18.83 4.85
C GLU A 148 -13.45 18.21 6.20
N THR A 149 -14.50 17.39 6.21
CA THR A 149 -14.93 16.61 7.39
C THR A 149 -14.77 15.12 7.09
N PRO A 150 -13.89 14.40 7.80
CA PRO A 150 -13.74 12.96 7.67
C PRO A 150 -15.04 12.21 7.98
N ARG A 151 -15.27 11.09 7.28
CA ARG A 151 -16.34 10.15 7.63
C ARG A 151 -16.00 9.42 8.92
N VAL A 152 -17.02 9.17 9.73
CA VAL A 152 -16.91 8.36 10.95
C VAL A 152 -16.60 6.90 10.61
N THR A 153 -17.18 6.40 9.52
CA THR A 153 -16.98 5.03 9.05
C THR A 153 -16.83 5.01 7.54
N ILE A 154 -15.73 4.45 7.07
CA ILE A 154 -15.50 4.06 5.69
C ILE A 154 -15.57 2.53 5.63
N PRO A 155 -16.42 1.94 4.76
CA PRO A 155 -16.54 0.51 4.65
C PRO A 155 -15.25 -0.20 4.21
N THR A 156 -15.04 -1.40 4.73
CA THR A 156 -13.98 -2.32 4.31
C THR A 156 -14.02 -2.55 2.79
N GLY A 157 -12.86 -2.53 2.15
CA GLY A 157 -12.69 -2.65 0.70
C GLY A 157 -12.86 -1.33 -0.06
N SER A 158 -13.19 -0.21 0.59
CA SER A 158 -13.30 1.08 -0.11
C SER A 158 -11.97 1.48 -0.75
N VAL A 159 -12.02 1.78 -2.04
CA VAL A 159 -10.92 2.32 -2.84
C VAL A 159 -11.07 3.84 -2.87
N ALA A 160 -10.02 4.54 -2.47
CA ALA A 160 -10.10 5.98 -2.25
C ALA A 160 -8.84 6.72 -2.71
N ILE A 161 -9.01 8.00 -3.01
CA ILE A 161 -7.92 8.91 -3.41
C ILE A 161 -7.83 10.10 -2.45
N ALA A 162 -6.61 10.60 -2.25
CA ALA A 162 -6.35 11.85 -1.57
C ALA A 162 -4.98 12.41 -1.99
N GLU A 163 -4.97 13.70 -2.32
CA GLU A 163 -3.80 14.40 -2.86
C GLU A 163 -3.22 13.59 -4.04
N SER A 164 -1.96 13.16 -3.93
CA SER A 164 -1.26 12.37 -4.94
C SER A 164 -1.30 10.84 -4.71
N GLN A 165 -2.20 10.36 -3.88
CA GLN A 165 -2.23 8.97 -3.43
C GLN A 165 -3.57 8.29 -3.68
N THR A 166 -3.52 6.98 -3.89
CA THR A 166 -4.67 6.07 -3.83
C THR A 166 -4.43 5.01 -2.76
N GLY A 167 -5.47 4.31 -2.34
CA GLY A 167 -5.40 3.36 -1.24
C GLY A 167 -6.69 2.56 -1.08
N ILE A 168 -6.62 1.51 -0.28
CA ILE A 168 -7.74 0.60 -0.06
C ILE A 168 -7.93 0.38 1.43
N TYR A 169 -9.11 0.69 1.96
CA TYR A 169 -9.43 0.49 3.36
C TYR A 169 -9.58 -1.01 3.68
N PRO A 170 -8.69 -1.64 4.49
CA PRO A 170 -8.71 -3.08 4.72
C PRO A 170 -9.72 -3.51 5.80
N SER A 171 -10.27 -2.53 6.52
CA SER A 171 -11.23 -2.69 7.62
C SER A 171 -12.09 -1.44 7.74
N ASP A 172 -13.19 -1.52 8.48
CA ASP A 172 -14.05 -0.36 8.75
C ASP A 172 -13.31 0.64 9.65
N THR A 173 -13.05 1.85 9.14
CA THR A 173 -12.28 2.89 9.86
C THR A 173 -12.78 4.30 9.51
N PRO A 174 -12.59 5.30 10.38
CA PRO A 174 -12.81 6.69 9.99
C PRO A 174 -11.83 7.13 8.91
N GLY A 175 -12.19 8.10 8.07
CA GLY A 175 -11.25 8.62 7.07
C GLY A 175 -11.80 9.78 6.24
N GLY A 176 -10.89 10.58 5.69
CA GLY A 176 -11.22 11.76 4.88
C GLY A 176 -10.86 11.62 3.41
N TRP A 177 -10.52 10.42 2.93
CA TRP A 177 -10.21 10.21 1.51
C TRP A 177 -11.49 10.10 0.70
N ARG A 178 -11.41 10.49 -0.58
CA ARG A 178 -12.55 10.45 -1.50
C ARG A 178 -12.71 9.05 -2.03
N ILE A 179 -13.81 8.40 -1.70
CA ILE A 179 -14.12 7.02 -2.08
C ILE A 179 -14.66 7.01 -3.51
N ILE A 180 -13.93 6.37 -4.41
CA ILE A 180 -14.27 6.30 -5.84
C ILE A 180 -14.80 4.93 -6.25
N GLY A 181 -14.61 3.90 -5.42
CA GLY A 181 -15.11 2.56 -5.66
C GLY A 181 -14.85 1.64 -4.47
N ARG A 182 -15.10 0.34 -4.67
CA ARG A 182 -14.88 -0.69 -3.65
C ARG A 182 -14.43 -2.00 -4.28
N THR A 183 -13.52 -2.71 -3.62
CA THR A 183 -13.15 -4.07 -3.95
C THR A 183 -13.88 -5.08 -3.07
N PRO A 184 -14.30 -6.25 -3.61
CA PRO A 184 -14.82 -7.35 -2.81
C PRO A 184 -13.72 -8.12 -2.06
N ILE A 185 -12.44 -7.84 -2.35
CA ILE A 185 -11.29 -8.57 -1.81
C ILE A 185 -10.96 -8.06 -0.41
N GLN A 186 -11.05 -8.94 0.59
CA GLN A 186 -10.53 -8.64 1.93
C GLN A 186 -9.01 -8.71 1.93
N LEU A 187 -8.36 -7.54 1.98
CA LEU A 187 -6.90 -7.38 1.92
C LEU A 187 -6.17 -7.85 3.18
N PHE A 188 -6.84 -7.83 4.32
CA PHE A 188 -6.24 -8.15 5.61
C PHE A 188 -7.13 -9.07 6.44
N ASN A 189 -6.56 -10.17 6.94
CA ASN A 189 -7.26 -11.12 7.79
C ASN A 189 -6.27 -11.88 8.69
N PHE A 190 -6.33 -11.64 10.00
CA PHE A 190 -5.46 -12.28 11.00
C PHE A 190 -5.52 -13.81 11.02
N SER A 191 -6.59 -14.41 10.53
CA SER A 191 -6.76 -15.86 10.51
C SER A 191 -6.07 -16.55 9.33
N ARG A 192 -5.54 -15.79 8.36
CA ARG A 192 -4.78 -16.35 7.22
C ARG A 192 -3.32 -16.60 7.60
N SER A 193 -2.71 -17.60 6.96
CA SER A 193 -1.27 -17.87 7.10
C SER A 193 -0.40 -16.68 6.68
N LYS A 194 -0.88 -15.89 5.71
CA LYS A 194 -0.35 -14.57 5.35
C LYS A 194 -1.45 -13.53 5.61
N PRO A 195 -1.38 -12.78 6.72
CA PRO A 195 -2.47 -11.89 7.10
C PRO A 195 -2.75 -10.77 6.11
N ALA A 196 -1.72 -10.19 5.49
CA ALA A 196 -1.84 -9.15 4.46
C ALA A 196 -1.65 -9.76 3.06
N LEU A 197 -2.51 -9.38 2.11
CA LEU A 197 -2.38 -9.75 0.70
C LEU A 197 -1.39 -8.88 -0.07
N LEU A 198 -1.18 -7.64 0.39
CA LEU A 198 -0.27 -6.68 -0.20
C LEU A 198 0.86 -6.40 0.78
N LEU A 199 2.08 -6.42 0.28
CA LEU A 199 3.28 -6.09 1.03
C LEU A 199 3.92 -4.81 0.50
N PRO A 200 4.69 -4.09 1.33
CA PRO A 200 5.47 -2.97 0.86
C PRO A 200 6.39 -3.37 -0.30
N GLY A 201 6.39 -2.58 -1.37
CA GLY A 201 7.10 -2.86 -2.62
C GLY A 201 6.28 -3.59 -3.69
N ASP A 202 5.14 -4.20 -3.36
CA ASP A 202 4.27 -4.83 -4.36
C ASP A 202 3.71 -3.79 -5.35
N LEU A 203 3.34 -4.26 -6.55
CA LEU A 203 2.56 -3.48 -7.50
C LEU A 203 1.09 -3.91 -7.48
N VAL A 204 0.20 -2.95 -7.65
CA VAL A 204 -1.25 -3.14 -7.68
C VAL A 204 -1.79 -2.57 -8.98
N ARG A 205 -2.62 -3.33 -9.68
CA ARG A 205 -3.42 -2.84 -10.81
C ARG A 205 -4.89 -2.94 -10.47
N PHE A 206 -5.62 -1.84 -10.60
CA PHE A 206 -7.07 -1.87 -10.44
C PHE A 206 -7.74 -2.33 -11.74
N GLN A 207 -8.74 -3.20 -11.62
CA GLN A 207 -9.57 -3.64 -12.73
C GLN A 207 -11.02 -3.26 -12.43
N SER A 208 -11.65 -2.51 -13.34
CA SER A 208 -13.06 -2.15 -13.18
C SER A 208 -13.94 -3.38 -13.34
N LEU A 209 -14.90 -3.53 -12.44
CA LEU A 209 -16.03 -4.46 -12.58
C LEU A 209 -17.17 -3.76 -13.30
N ASP A 210 -17.91 -4.52 -14.13
CA ASP A 210 -18.96 -3.94 -14.97
C ASP A 210 -20.24 -3.63 -14.19
N ASN A 211 -20.53 -4.45 -13.16
CA ASN A 211 -21.78 -4.35 -12.41
C ASN A 211 -21.67 -4.95 -11.01
N GLU A 212 -22.69 -4.66 -10.18
CA GLU A 212 -22.79 -5.13 -8.80
C GLU A 212 -22.90 -6.65 -8.68
N SER A 213 -23.51 -7.34 -9.66
CA SER A 213 -23.62 -8.80 -9.60
C SER A 213 -22.26 -9.47 -9.69
N GLU A 214 -21.35 -8.94 -10.50
CA GLU A 214 -19.96 -9.40 -10.58
C GLU A 214 -19.21 -9.20 -9.26
N PHE A 215 -19.40 -8.04 -8.61
CA PHE A 215 -18.85 -7.76 -7.29
C PHE A 215 -19.27 -8.81 -6.25
N GLU A 216 -20.57 -9.10 -6.16
CA GLU A 216 -21.09 -10.08 -5.18
C GLU A 216 -20.63 -11.51 -5.49
N LEU A 217 -20.56 -11.90 -6.77
CA LEU A 217 -20.03 -13.21 -7.18
C LEU A 217 -18.56 -13.39 -6.78
N ILE A 218 -17.72 -12.38 -7.03
CA ILE A 218 -16.30 -12.41 -6.63
C ILE A 218 -16.19 -12.47 -5.11
N LYS A 219 -16.99 -11.66 -4.40
CA LYS A 219 -16.99 -11.63 -2.93
C LYS A 219 -17.33 -13.00 -2.34
N GLU A 220 -18.42 -13.62 -2.80
CA GLU A 220 -18.84 -14.94 -2.32
C GLU A 220 -17.78 -16.01 -2.62
N SER A 221 -17.22 -16.00 -3.83
CA SER A 221 -16.15 -16.93 -4.24
C SER A 221 -14.89 -16.74 -3.39
N PHE A 222 -14.53 -15.50 -3.09
CA PHE A 222 -13.37 -15.16 -2.27
C PHE A 222 -13.55 -15.55 -0.80
N GLU A 223 -14.73 -15.35 -0.23
CA GLU A 223 -15.07 -15.78 1.13
C GLU A 223 -15.03 -17.31 1.29
N LYS A 224 -15.39 -18.06 0.24
CA LYS A 224 -15.28 -19.53 0.19
C LYS A 224 -13.85 -20.04 -0.04
N GLY A 225 -12.95 -19.17 -0.50
CA GLY A 225 -11.59 -19.55 -0.88
C GLY A 225 -11.46 -20.12 -2.29
N ASP A 226 -12.51 -19.99 -3.12
CA ASP A 226 -12.55 -20.47 -4.51
C ASP A 226 -12.05 -19.41 -5.51
N TYR A 227 -11.93 -18.15 -5.07
CA TYR A 227 -11.40 -17.07 -5.90
C TYR A 227 -9.88 -17.00 -5.82
N VAL A 228 -9.24 -17.13 -6.97
CA VAL A 228 -7.80 -16.92 -7.13
C VAL A 228 -7.58 -15.49 -7.59
N LEU A 229 -6.89 -14.70 -6.77
CA LEU A 229 -6.50 -13.34 -7.13
C LEU A 229 -5.51 -13.40 -8.30
N GLU A 230 -5.76 -12.63 -9.34
CA GLU A 230 -4.88 -12.58 -10.50
C GLU A 230 -3.56 -11.89 -10.14
N GLU A 231 -2.44 -12.54 -10.50
CA GLU A 231 -1.09 -12.03 -10.31
C GLU A 231 -0.34 -12.08 -11.66
N ILE A 232 0.11 -10.93 -12.14
CA ILE A 232 0.91 -10.82 -13.38
C ILE A 232 2.38 -10.84 -12.98
N THR A 233 3.15 -11.80 -13.50
CA THR A 233 4.61 -11.85 -13.27
C THR A 233 5.33 -10.81 -14.14
N LEU A 234 6.31 -10.12 -13.55
CA LEU A 234 7.14 -9.10 -14.21
C LEU A 234 8.45 -9.68 -14.78
#